data_AF-A0A532AZQ8-F1
#
_entry.id   AF-A0A532AZQ8-F1
#
_cell.length_a   1.000
_cell.length_b   1.000
_cell.length_c   1.000
_cell.angle_alpha   90.00
_cell.angle_beta   90.00
_cell.angle_gamma   90.00
#
_symmetry.space_group_name_H-M   'P 1'
#
loop_
_entity.id
_entity.type
_entity.pdbx_description
1 polymer ?
#
loop_
_entity_poly.entity_id
_entity_poly.type
_entity_poly.pdbx_seq_one_letter_code
_entity_poly.pdbx_strand_id
1 'polypeptide(L)' 'TKAAAEERAKLAKLKGAAFDKAYVASEVAYHKQVNGALETLLIPSASNAELKSLLETGLKIFQGHEQHAEHVAGMLK' A
#
# COMPACT_ATOMS: atom_id res chain seq x y z
N THR A 1 8.12 -9.62 7.01
CA THR A 1 9.42 -8.89 7.02
C THR A 1 9.62 -8.25 8.38
N LYS A 2 10.85 -7.85 8.74
CA LYS A 2 11.14 -7.12 9.99
C LYS A 2 10.30 -5.84 10.12
N ALA A 3 10.25 -5.03 9.05
CA ALA A 3 9.45 -3.80 9.00
C ALA A 3 7.97 -4.03 9.34
N ALA A 4 7.33 -5.07 8.77
CA ALA A 4 5.92 -5.38 9.07
C ALA A 4 5.69 -5.86 10.52
N ALA A 5 6.70 -6.45 11.17
CA ALA A 5 6.60 -6.81 12.58
C ALA A 5 6.73 -5.58 13.49
N GLU A 6 7.65 -4.67 13.17
CA GLU A 6 7.86 -3.42 13.89
C GLU A 6 6.66 -2.48 13.78
N GLU A 7 6.08 -2.33 12.58
CA GLU A 7 4.89 -1.50 12.39
C GLU A 7 3.69 -2.07 13.17
N ARG A 8 3.47 -3.40 13.13
CA ARG A 8 2.43 -4.04 13.96
C ARG A 8 2.64 -3.83 15.45
N ALA A 9 3.89 -3.95 15.93
CA ALA A 9 4.22 -3.72 17.33
C ALA A 9 4.02 -2.25 17.75
N LYS A 10 4.26 -1.30 16.84
CA LYS A 10 3.95 0.13 17.05
C LYS A 10 2.44 0.36 17.11
N LEU A 11 1.69 -0.14 16.12
CA LEU A 11 0.24 0.01 16.05
C LEU A 11 -0.48 -0.59 17.26
N ALA A 12 -0.05 -1.76 17.74
CA ALA A 12 -0.63 -2.43 18.90
C ALA A 12 -0.60 -1.60 20.21
N LYS A 13 0.27 -0.57 20.28
CA LYS A 13 0.37 0.33 21.44
C LYS A 13 -0.59 1.53 21.35
N LEU A 14 -1.18 1.77 20.19
CA LEU A 14 -2.06 2.91 19.92
C LEU A 14 -3.53 2.51 20.11
N LYS A 15 -4.39 3.49 20.36
CA LYS A 15 -5.84 3.30 20.55
C LYS A 15 -6.62 4.46 19.95
N GLY A 16 -7.86 4.18 19.54
CA GLY A 16 -8.80 5.17 18.99
C GLY A 16 -8.19 5.98 17.84
N ALA A 17 -8.43 7.28 17.82
CA ALA A 17 -7.97 8.16 16.73
C ALA A 17 -6.45 8.11 16.48
N ALA A 18 -5.63 7.84 17.50
CA ALA A 18 -4.19 7.69 17.33
C ALA A 18 -3.84 6.40 16.56
N PHE A 19 -4.58 5.32 16.80
CA PHE A 19 -4.45 4.09 16.01
C PHE A 19 -4.93 4.32 14.57
N ASP A 20 -6.11 4.92 14.39
CA ASP A 20 -6.70 5.12 13.06
C ASP A 20 -5.77 5.92 12.14
N LYS A 21 -5.20 7.02 12.66
CA LYS A 21 -4.23 7.85 11.91
C LYS A 21 -2.97 7.08 11.55
N ALA A 22 -2.39 6.36 12.51
CA ALA A 22 -1.15 5.61 12.28
C ALA A 22 -1.36 4.45 11.31
N TYR A 23 -2.49 3.75 11.42
CA TYR A 23 -2.86 2.65 10.55
C TYR A 23 -3.03 3.13 9.11
N VAL A 24 -3.85 4.16 8.88
CA VAL A 24 -4.10 4.67 7.53
C VAL A 24 -2.82 5.24 6.91
N ALA A 25 -1.95 5.90 7.69
CA ALA A 25 -0.64 6.34 7.19
C ALA A 25 0.25 5.16 6.75
N SER A 26 0.25 4.07 7.52
CA SER A 26 0.95 2.82 7.15
C SER A 26 0.36 2.21 5.87
N GLU A 27 -0.97 2.18 5.73
CA GLU A 27 -1.64 1.64 4.54
C GLU A 27 -1.30 2.47 3.30
N VAL A 28 -1.33 3.81 3.35
CA VAL A 28 -0.92 4.67 2.22
C VAL A 28 0.53 4.40 1.83
N ALA A 29 1.44 4.32 2.81
CA ALA A 29 2.86 4.04 2.55
C ALA A 29 3.06 2.66 1.91
N TYR A 30 2.33 1.65 2.40
CA TYR A 30 2.37 0.29 1.85
C TYR A 30 1.89 0.25 0.39
N HIS A 31 0.75 0.88 0.08
CA HIS A 31 0.23 0.92 -1.29
C HIS A 31 1.21 1.62 -2.24
N LYS A 32 1.80 2.75 -1.83
CA LYS A 32 2.86 3.43 -2.60
C LYS A 32 4.06 2.54 -2.88
N GLN A 33 4.51 1.76 -1.88
CA GLN A 33 5.60 0.82 -2.05
C GLN A 33 5.27 -0.29 -3.05
N VAL A 34 4.04 -0.84 -2.99
CA VAL A 34 3.58 -1.88 -3.92
C VAL A 34 3.45 -1.32 -5.34
N ASN A 35 2.84 -0.15 -5.51
CA ASN A 35 2.73 0.52 -6.81
C ASN A 35 4.11 0.80 -7.40
N GLY A 36 5.04 1.34 -6.61
CA GLY A 36 6.41 1.55 -7.04
C GLY A 36 7.12 0.26 -7.47
N ALA A 37 6.95 -0.84 -6.74
CA ALA A 37 7.53 -2.14 -7.11
C ALA A 37 6.92 -2.72 -8.41
N LEU A 38 5.61 -2.56 -8.59
CA LEU A 38 4.92 -2.95 -9.83
C LEU A 38 5.46 -2.17 -11.02
N GLU A 39 5.48 -0.84 -10.93
CA GLU A 39 5.86 0.06 -12.01
C GLU A 39 7.33 -0.06 -12.40
N THR A 40 8.22 -0.15 -11.41
CA THR A 40 9.66 0.02 -11.65
C THR A 40 10.45 -1.28 -11.76
N LEU A 41 9.90 -2.39 -11.25
CA LEU A 41 10.60 -3.66 -11.19
C LEU A 41 9.80 -4.79 -11.84
N LEU A 42 8.59 -5.07 -11.35
CA LEU A 42 7.88 -6.30 -11.71
C LEU A 42 7.32 -6.26 -13.14
N ILE A 43 6.61 -5.19 -13.53
CA ILE A 43 6.05 -5.05 -14.89
C ILE A 43 7.18 -5.00 -15.94
N PRO A 44 8.27 -4.23 -15.75
CA PRO A 44 9.40 -4.24 -16.70
C PRO A 44 10.11 -5.60 -16.80
N SER A 45 10.17 -6.36 -15.72
CA SER A 45 10.86 -7.66 -15.68
C SER A 45 10.00 -8.82 -16.18
N ALA A 46 8.69 -8.62 -16.39
CA ALA A 46 7.78 -9.67 -16.84
C ALA A 46 7.92 -9.91 -18.36
N SER A 47 8.46 -11.07 -18.72
CA SER A 47 8.60 -11.51 -20.11
C SER A 47 7.38 -12.25 -20.66
N ASN A 48 6.61 -12.93 -19.79
CA ASN A 48 5.35 -13.56 -20.18
C ASN A 48 4.25 -12.48 -20.33
N ALA A 49 3.57 -12.49 -21.47
CA ALA A 49 2.59 -11.46 -21.83
C ALA A 49 1.34 -11.49 -20.94
N GLU A 50 0.83 -12.68 -20.58
CA GLU A 50 -0.33 -12.77 -19.69
C GLU A 50 -0.02 -12.25 -18.29
N LEU A 51 1.15 -12.63 -17.74
CA LEU A 51 1.61 -12.14 -16.44
C LEU A 51 1.80 -10.63 -16.46
N LYS A 52 2.42 -10.08 -17.51
CA LYS A 52 2.60 -8.63 -17.62
C LYS A 52 1.25 -7.90 -17.62
N SER A 53 0.29 -8.37 -18.42
CA SER A 53 -1.06 -7.79 -18.47
C SER A 53 -1.80 -7.91 -17.12
N LEU A 54 -1.63 -9.03 -16.41
CA LEU A 54 -2.16 -9.21 -15.07
C LEU A 54 -1.55 -8.20 -14.08
N LEU A 55 -0.24 -7.97 -14.12
CA LEU A 55 0.44 -7.00 -13.26
C LEU A 55 0.03 -5.56 -13.57
N GLU A 56 -0.14 -5.20 -14.84
CA GLU A 56 -0.65 -3.89 -15.26
C GLU A 56 -2.11 -3.66 -14.80
N THR A 57 -2.93 -4.72 -14.82
CA THR A 57 -4.30 -4.67 -14.28
C THR A 57 -4.27 -4.52 -12.76
N GLY A 58 -3.40 -5.30 -12.09
CA GLY A 58 -3.18 -5.20 -10.65
C GLY A 58 -2.75 -3.81 -10.23
N LEU A 59 -1.82 -3.19 -10.94
CA LEU A 59 -1.35 -1.83 -10.67
C LEU A 59 -2.51 -0.83 -10.63
N LYS A 60 -3.43 -0.86 -11.60
CA LYS A 60 -4.59 0.04 -11.61
C LYS A 60 -5.49 -0.15 -10.38
N ILE A 61 -5.67 -1.39 -9.94
CA ILE A 61 -6.46 -1.70 -8.73
C ILE A 61 -5.76 -1.15 -7.49
N PHE A 62 -4.45 -1.37 -7.34
CA PHE A 62 -3.68 -0.86 -6.20
C PHE A 62 -3.59 0.68 -6.18
N GLN A 63 -3.51 1.34 -7.34
CA GLN A 63 -3.61 2.80 -7.44
C GLN A 63 -4.98 3.31 -6.96
N GLY A 64 -6.08 2.61 -7.30
CA GLY A 64 -7.41 2.92 -6.77
C GLY A 64 -7.50 2.76 -5.25
N HIS A 65 -6.91 1.70 -4.70
CA HIS A 65 -6.82 1.50 -3.24
C HIS A 65 -5.97 2.57 -2.55
N GLU A 66 -4.84 2.98 -3.16
CA GLU A 66 -4.00 4.07 -2.65
C GLU A 66 -4.80 5.37 -2.53
N GLN A 67 -5.50 5.77 -3.59
CA GLN A 67 -6.33 6.98 -3.60
C GLN A 67 -7.42 6.93 -2.53
N HIS A 68 -8.06 5.77 -2.36
CA HIS A 68 -9.05 5.59 -1.31
C HIS A 68 -8.43 5.70 0.09
N ALA A 69 -7.25 5.12 0.32
CA ALA A 69 -6.53 5.25 1.58
C ALA A 69 -6.12 6.71 1.87
N GLU A 70 -5.65 7.44 0.86
CA GLU A 70 -5.33 8.87 0.99
C GLU A 70 -6.58 9.72 1.30
N HIS A 71 -7.71 9.41 0.67
CA HIS A 71 -8.97 10.06 0.98
C HIS A 71 -9.40 9.80 2.43
N VAL A 72 -9.37 8.54 2.89
CA VAL A 72 -9.66 8.20 4.28
C VAL A 72 -8.71 8.94 5.22
N ALA A 73 -7.41 9.03 4.89
CA ALA A 73 -6.44 9.77 5.69
C ALA A 73 -6.85 11.23 5.87
N GLY A 74 -7.31 11.88 4.80
CA GLY A 74 -7.80 13.27 4.82
C GLY A 74 -9.10 13.47 5.62
N MET A 75 -9.88 12.41 5.86
CA MET A 75 -11.10 12.48 6.66
C MET A 75 -10.86 12.31 8.17
N LEU A 76 -9.68 11.82 8.58
CA LEU A 76 -9.34 11.62 9.98
C LEU A 76 -8.93 12.96 10.63
N LYS A 77 -9.73 13.43 11.60
CA LYS A 77 -9.47 14.64 12.41
C LYS A 77 -8.27 14.49 13.33
#